data_AF-A0ABD6FZB4-F1
#
_entry.id   AF-A0ABD6FZB4-F1
#
_cell.length_a   1.000
_cell.length_b   1.000
_cell.length_c   1.000
_cell.angle_alpha   90.00
_cell.angle_beta   90.00
_cell.angle_gamma   90.00
#
_symmetry.space_group_name_H-M   'P 1'
#
loop_
_entity.id
_entity.type
_entity.pdbx_description
1 polymer ?
#
loop_
_entity_poly.entity_id
_entity_poly.type
_entity_poly.pdbx_seq_one_letter_code
_entity_poly.pdbx_strand_id
1 'polypeptide(L)' 'MRVNITLACTECGERNYITTKNKRNNPERLELKKYCSREKKV' A
#
# COMPACT_ATOMS: atom_id res chain seq x y z
N MET A 1 17.19 4.15 5.12
CA MET A 1 16.39 3.39 6.11
C MET A 1 15.14 2.88 5.41
N ARG A 2 15.05 1.57 5.18
CA ARG A 2 13.86 0.93 4.58
C ARG A 2 12.94 0.50 5.71
N VAL A 3 11.65 0.81 5.58
CA VAL A 3 10.65 0.48 6.60
C VAL A 3 9.52 -0.27 5.91
N ASN A 4 9.03 -1.31 6.57
CA ASN A 4 7.87 -2.07 6.13
C ASN A 4 6.62 -1.20 6.32
N ILE A 5 5.82 -1.09 5.27
CA ILE A 5 4.53 -0.41 5.26
C ILE A 5 3.47 -1.37 4.75
N THR A 6 2.26 -1.18 5.26
CA THR A 6 1.09 -1.94 4.83
C THR A 6 0.22 -1.05 3.96
N LEU A 7 -0.12 -1.51 2.76
CA LEU A 7 -1.07 -0.83 1.89
C LEU A 7 -2.47 -1.27 2.29
N ALA A 8 -3.31 -0.29 2.58
CA ALA A 8 -4.73 -0.49 2.81
C ALA A 8 -5.51 -0.09 1.55
N CYS A 9 -6.47 -0.91 1.15
CA CYS A 9 -7.43 -0.54 0.12
C CYS A 9 -8.35 0.57 0.67
N THR A 10 -8.64 1.57 -0.16
CA THR A 10 -9.52 2.69 0.22
C THR A 10 -11.00 2.32 0.23
N GLU A 11 -11.39 1.28 -0.50
CA GLU A 11 -12.78 0.85 -0.65
C GLU A 11 -13.14 -0.18 0.44
N CYS A 12 -12.43 -1.33 0.49
CA CYS A 12 -12.70 -2.36 1.50
C CYS A 12 -12.03 -2.15 2.85
N GLY A 13 -11.09 -1.20 2.98
CA GLY A 13 -10.35 -0.94 4.22
C GLY A 13 -9.37 -2.05 4.63
N GLU A 14 -9.24 -3.11 3.84
CA GLU A 14 -8.41 -4.26 4.16
C GLU A 14 -6.93 -4.00 3.86
N ARG A 15 -6.08 -4.53 4.72
CA ARG A 15 -4.62 -4.46 4.65
C ARG A 15 -4.05 -5.59 3.80
N ASN A 16 -4.09 -5.41 2.48
CA ASN A 16 -3.86 -6.49 1.52
C ASN A 16 -2.39 -6.73 1.16
N TYR A 17 -1.53 -5.72 1.33
CA TYR A 17 -0.14 -5.82 0.88
C TYR A 17 0.84 -5.27 1.91
N ILE A 18 1.95 -5.97 2.09
CA ILE A 18 3.11 -5.50 2.85
C ILE A 18 4.20 -5.18 1.84
N THR A 19 4.71 -3.95 1.88
CA THR A 19 5.78 -3.48 0.99
C THR A 19 6.81 -2.71 1.81
N THR A 20 8.01 -2.49 1.26
CA THR A 20 9.02 -1.65 1.90
C THR A 20 9.05 -0.29 1.23
N LYS A 21 9.03 0.80 1.99
CA LYS A 21 9.37 2.13 1.47
C LYS A 21 10.64 2.68 2.09
N ASN A 22 11.37 3.47 1.31
CA ASN A 22 12.50 4.24 1.82
C ASN A 22 11.99 5.63 2.25
N LYS A 23 11.83 5.83 3.56
CA LYS A 23 11.31 7.08 4.13
C LYS A 23 12.17 8.31 3.81
N ARG A 24 13.47 8.13 3.53
CA ARG A 24 14.39 9.24 3.22
C ARG A 24 14.18 9.79 1.81
N ASN A 25 13.93 8.92 0.83
CA ASN A 25 13.80 9.33 -0.56
C ASN A 25 12.34 9.68 -0.90
N ASN A 26 11.40 8.93 -0.33
CA ASN A 26 9.97 9.09 -0.58
C ASN A 26 9.24 9.33 0.77
N PRO A 27 9.23 10.57 1.28
CA PRO A 27 8.57 10.90 2.54
C PRO A 27 7.05 10.88 2.43
N GLU A 28 6.51 11.08 1.23
CA GLU A 28 5.07 11.13 0.95
C GLU A 28 4.33 9.81 1.20
N ARG A 29 2.99 9.91 1.22
CA ARG A 29 2.11 8.74 1.32
C ARG A 29 2.15 7.99 -0.01
N LEU A 30 2.41 6.69 0.05
CA LEU A 30 2.50 5.86 -1.13
C LEU A 30 1.09 5.47 -1.61
N GLU A 31 0.69 5.94 -2.78
CA GLU A 31 -0.58 5.61 -3.42
C GLU A 31 -0.31 4.74 -4.65
N LEU A 32 -0.82 3.52 -4.65
CA LEU A 32 -0.62 2.54 -5.72
C LEU A 32 -1.97 1.91 -6.08
N LYS A 33 -2.27 1.84 -7.37
CA LYS A 33 -3.40 1.06 -7.90
C LYS A 33 -2.99 -0.41 -7.90
N LYS A 34 -3.58 -1.19 -6.99
CA LYS A 34 -3.25 -2.59 -6.76
C LYS A 34 -4.55 -3.37 -6.68
N TYR A 35 -4.50 -4.54 -7.30
CA TYR A 35 -5.63 -5.46 -7.31
C TYR A 35 -6.11 -5.78 -5.88
N CYS A 36 -7.39 -5.54 -5.64
CA CYS A 36 -8.07 -5.94 -4.42
C CYS A 36 -8.80 -7.27 -4.69
N SER A 37 -8.38 -8.35 -4.01
CA SER A 37 -9.00 -9.66 -4.20
C SER A 37 -10.47 -9.72 -3.76
N ARG A 38 -10.88 -8.85 -2.83
CA ARG A 38 -12.28 -8.76 -2.37
C ARG A 38 -13.18 -8.12 -3.41
N GLU A 39 -12.76 -7.01 -4.00
CA GLU A 39 -13.55 -6.27 -4.99
C GLU A 39 -13.31 -6.76 -6.42
N LYS A 40 -12.30 -7.61 -6.63
CA LYS A 40 -11.83 -8.10 -7.93
C LYS A 40 -11.52 -6.96 -8.91
N LYS A 41 -11.00 -5.84 -8.40
CA LYS A 41 -10.71 -4.59 -9.14
C LYS A 41 -9.31 -4.09 -8.81
N VAL A 42 -8.73 -3.25 -9.67
CA VAL A 42 -7.35 -2.70 -9.56
C VAL A 42 -7.35 -1.27 -9.05
#